data_AF-A0A2V2RLV1-F1
#
_entry.id   AF-A0A2V2RLV1-F1
#
_cell.length_a   1.000
_cell.length_b   1.000
_cell.length_c   1.000
_cell.angle_alpha   90.00
_cell.angle_beta   90.00
_cell.angle_gamma   90.00
#
_symmetry.space_group_name_H-M   'P 1'
#
loop_
_entity.id
_entity.type
_entity.pdbx_description
1 polymer ?
#
loop_
_entity_poly.entity_id
_entity_poly.type
_entity_poly.pdbx_seq_one_letter_code
_entity_poly.pdbx_strand_id
1 'polypeptide(L)'
;MSTIVRFLVCIFLFPVSVIAQSSLPSERTIGHIEPVFKFLDSMPAGVTVSRQGRIFVNFPRWGDHVPFTVAEIRDGKLIPFPNANINRADESRPSDTLISVQSVVVDAKDRLWILDTASPSFRPPISGGAKLIAIDLVTNQVVKTIVFPPSAVLPTTYVNDVRFDLRIGKEGVAYVTDSSLHGPGAILVVDLSSGKVLRRLSGHSSTSPDKTFVPMVEGETWILRKLNHAPVPLTVAADGIALSADGATLYYCPLSSRHLYSIPTAALRDDSISEKELGNKVVDLGEKGASD
;
A
#
# COMPACT_ATOMS: atom_id res chain seq x y z
N MET A 1 -23.79 21.94 -82.33
CA MET A 1 -24.76 21.81 -81.22
C MET A 1 -23.99 21.35 -80.00
N SER A 2 -23.70 22.26 -79.05
CA SER A 2 -23.03 21.92 -77.80
C SER A 2 -24.05 22.02 -76.68
N THR A 3 -24.41 20.88 -76.09
CA THR A 3 -25.44 20.76 -75.06
C THR A 3 -24.78 20.96 -73.69
N ILE A 4 -25.08 22.09 -73.04
CA ILE A 4 -24.68 22.37 -71.66
C ILE A 4 -25.58 21.57 -70.72
N VAL A 5 -25.01 20.62 -69.99
CA VAL A 5 -25.69 19.92 -68.89
C VAL A 5 -25.50 20.74 -67.62
N ARG A 6 -26.59 21.28 -67.07
CA ARG A 6 -26.62 21.91 -65.73
C ARG A 6 -26.95 20.83 -64.71
N PHE A 7 -26.08 20.61 -63.73
CA PHE A 7 -26.40 19.84 -62.54
C PHE A 7 -26.98 20.77 -61.47
N LEU A 8 -28.17 20.42 -60.98
CA LEU A 8 -28.83 21.05 -59.84
C LEU A 8 -28.38 20.31 -58.57
N VAL A 9 -27.71 21.00 -57.64
CA VAL A 9 -27.38 20.43 -56.32
C VAL A 9 -28.50 20.80 -55.36
N CYS A 10 -29.30 19.82 -54.95
CA CYS A 10 -30.27 19.97 -53.85
C CYS A 10 -29.54 19.75 -52.52
N ILE A 11 -29.40 20.82 -51.72
CA ILE A 11 -28.90 20.73 -50.34
C ILE A 11 -30.08 20.37 -49.44
N PHE A 12 -30.11 19.14 -48.94
CA PHE A 12 -31.04 18.74 -47.87
C PHE A 12 -30.46 19.20 -46.52
N LEU A 13 -31.08 20.20 -45.91
CA LEU A 13 -30.80 20.60 -44.53
C LEU A 13 -31.48 19.58 -43.60
N PHE A 14 -30.69 18.70 -42.99
CA PHE A 14 -31.15 17.88 -41.87
C PHE A 14 -31.18 18.74 -40.60
N PRO A 15 -32.25 18.70 -39.79
CA PRO A 15 -32.28 19.38 -38.50
C PRO A 15 -31.27 18.70 -37.57
N VAL A 16 -30.28 19.46 -37.10
CA VAL A 16 -29.38 19.03 -36.03
C VAL A 16 -30.20 18.98 -34.74
N SER A 17 -30.56 17.77 -34.30
CA SER A 17 -31.09 17.58 -32.95
C SER A 17 -30.00 17.95 -31.95
N VAL A 18 -30.23 19.02 -31.19
CA VAL A 18 -29.39 19.38 -30.04
C VAL A 18 -29.55 18.26 -29.01
N ILE A 19 -28.57 17.36 -28.96
CA ILE A 19 -28.44 16.40 -27.87
C ILE A 19 -28.22 17.25 -26.61
N ALA A 20 -29.17 17.18 -25.68
CA ALA A 20 -29.03 17.82 -24.38
C ALA A 20 -27.69 17.38 -23.78
N GLN A 21 -26.82 18.35 -23.55
CA GLN A 21 -25.49 18.14 -22.99
C GLN A 21 -25.69 17.49 -21.62
N SER A 22 -25.43 16.19 -21.52
CA SER A 22 -25.39 15.48 -20.26
C SER A 22 -24.48 16.27 -19.34
N SER A 23 -24.99 16.76 -18.21
CA SER A 23 -24.19 17.46 -17.22
C SER A 23 -22.94 16.65 -16.94
N LEU A 24 -21.77 17.19 -17.26
CA LEU A 24 -20.51 16.54 -16.95
C LEU A 24 -20.46 16.28 -15.44
N PRO A 25 -19.88 15.15 -14.99
CA PRO A 25 -19.63 14.94 -13.57
C PRO A 25 -18.91 16.15 -13.00
N SER A 26 -19.51 16.78 -11.99
CA SER A 26 -18.90 17.88 -11.24
C SER A 26 -18.48 17.38 -9.86
N GLU A 27 -17.36 17.91 -9.37
CA GLU A 27 -16.89 17.60 -8.03
C GLU A 27 -17.92 18.07 -7.00
N ARG A 28 -18.35 17.16 -6.13
CA ARG A 28 -19.19 17.48 -4.98
C ARG A 28 -18.32 17.42 -3.74
N THR A 29 -17.89 18.58 -3.24
CA THR A 29 -17.20 18.66 -1.95
C THR A 29 -18.17 18.29 -0.83
N ILE A 30 -17.84 17.27 -0.04
CA ILE A 30 -18.58 16.88 1.16
C ILE A 30 -17.78 17.35 2.37
N GLY A 31 -18.35 18.25 3.17
CA GLY A 31 -17.70 18.80 4.36
C GLY A 31 -16.71 19.92 4.06
N HIS A 32 -15.96 20.32 5.09
CA HIS A 32 -14.88 21.30 5.00
C HIS A 32 -13.56 20.60 5.32
N ILE A 33 -12.57 20.72 4.44
CA ILE A 33 -11.22 20.20 4.68
C ILE A 33 -10.48 21.21 5.53
N GLU A 34 -9.98 20.78 6.68
CA GLU A 34 -9.13 21.59 7.56
C GLU A 34 -7.68 21.07 7.56
N PRO A 35 -6.67 21.96 7.44
CA PRO A 35 -5.29 21.56 7.61
C PRO A 35 -5.02 21.17 9.08
N VAL A 36 -4.72 19.90 9.33
CA VAL A 36 -4.39 19.39 10.67
C VAL A 36 -2.88 19.53 10.98
N PHE A 37 -2.03 19.21 10.00
CA PHE A 37 -0.58 19.28 10.13
C PHE A 37 0.09 19.49 8.77
N LYS A 38 1.28 20.08 8.74
CA LYS A 38 2.10 20.25 7.53
C LYS A 38 3.48 19.64 7.75
N PHE A 39 3.89 18.77 6.84
CA PHE A 39 5.24 18.19 6.83
C PHE A 39 6.12 19.05 5.91
N LEU A 40 7.23 19.56 6.45
CA LEU A 40 8.18 20.41 5.71
C LEU A 40 9.56 19.76 5.56
N ASP A 41 9.81 18.66 6.29
CA ASP A 41 11.09 17.97 6.35
C ASP A 41 10.97 16.56 5.72
N SER A 42 10.99 15.49 6.52
CA SER A 42 10.88 14.11 6.06
C SER A 42 9.52 13.80 5.44
N MET A 43 9.52 12.96 4.39
CA MET A 43 8.31 12.55 3.67
C MET A 43 7.54 11.48 4.48
N PRO A 44 6.29 11.75 4.93
CA PRO A 44 5.49 10.74 5.59
C PRO A 44 4.99 9.70 4.57
N ALA A 45 4.83 8.45 5.00
CA ALA A 45 4.23 7.40 4.17
C ALA A 45 2.83 6.98 4.64
N GLY A 46 2.57 7.03 5.95
CA GLY A 46 1.29 6.63 6.51
C GLY A 46 0.84 7.52 7.65
N VAL A 47 -0.47 7.60 7.85
CA VAL A 47 -1.13 8.28 8.96
C VAL A 47 -2.26 7.41 9.49
N THR A 48 -2.40 7.38 10.82
CA THR A 48 -3.51 6.71 11.48
C THR A 48 -3.97 7.49 12.71
N VAL A 49 -5.24 7.34 13.06
CA VAL A 49 -5.88 8.06 14.16
C VAL A 49 -6.48 7.06 15.14
N SER A 50 -6.11 7.17 16.40
CA SER A 50 -6.70 6.37 17.49
C SER A 50 -8.13 6.78 17.80
N ARG A 51 -8.85 5.96 18.56
CA ARG A 51 -10.22 6.27 18.99
C ARG A 51 -10.30 7.53 19.86
N GLN A 52 -9.22 7.88 20.57
CA GLN A 52 -9.13 9.12 21.36
C GLN A 52 -8.63 10.31 20.52
N GLY A 53 -8.47 10.17 19.21
CA GLY A 53 -8.04 11.26 18.33
C GLY A 53 -6.54 11.53 18.30
N ARG A 54 -5.71 10.68 18.93
CA ARG A 54 -4.24 10.76 18.79
C ARG A 54 -3.84 10.37 17.37
N ILE A 55 -2.97 11.15 16.75
CA ILE A 55 -2.57 11.00 15.35
C ILE A 55 -1.12 10.48 15.31
N PHE A 56 -0.92 9.37 14.61
CA PHE A 56 0.39 8.75 14.44
C PHE A 56 0.77 8.75 12.97
N VAL A 57 2.05 8.96 12.71
CA VAL A 57 2.62 9.05 11.38
C VAL A 57 3.95 8.30 11.32
N ASN A 58 4.30 7.79 10.15
CA ASN A 58 5.58 7.14 9.92
C ASN A 58 6.36 7.75 8.75
N PHE A 59 7.67 7.58 8.83
CA PHE A 59 8.66 8.11 7.91
C PHE A 59 9.65 6.97 7.57
N PRO A 60 9.48 6.26 6.45
CA PRO A 60 10.43 5.25 6.03
C PRO A 60 11.77 5.91 5.66
N ARG A 61 12.88 5.19 5.84
CA ARG A 61 14.23 5.71 5.55
C ARG A 61 14.59 5.40 4.10
N TRP A 62 14.10 6.18 3.14
CA TRP A 62 14.31 5.91 1.70
C TRP A 62 15.65 6.40 1.14
N GLY A 63 16.46 7.07 1.96
CA GLY A 63 17.75 7.65 1.60
C GLY A 63 17.87 9.12 2.00
N ASP A 64 16.75 9.72 2.41
CA ASP A 64 16.67 11.00 3.10
C ASP A 64 17.06 10.89 4.59
N HIS A 65 17.32 12.05 5.21
CA HIS A 65 17.58 12.10 6.64
C HIS A 65 16.28 12.03 7.44
N VAL A 66 16.11 10.92 8.17
CA VAL A 66 14.91 10.64 8.99
C VAL A 66 15.32 10.44 10.45
N PRO A 67 15.11 11.43 11.33
CA PRO A 67 15.56 11.37 12.73
C PRO A 67 14.78 10.35 13.58
N PHE A 68 13.53 10.07 13.22
CA PHE A 68 12.65 9.06 13.82
C PHE A 68 11.71 8.54 12.74
N THR A 69 11.39 7.25 12.79
CA THR A 69 10.59 6.60 11.74
C THR A 69 9.12 6.48 12.14
N VAL A 70 8.78 6.69 13.41
CA VAL A 70 7.40 6.81 13.90
C VAL A 70 7.29 7.98 14.87
N ALA A 71 6.26 8.78 14.70
CA ALA A 71 5.93 9.88 15.61
C ALA A 71 4.43 9.96 15.88
N GLU A 72 4.11 10.56 17.03
CA GLU A 72 2.79 11.08 17.32
C GLU A 72 2.78 12.59 17.12
N ILE A 73 1.72 13.13 16.54
CA ILE A 73 1.49 14.56 16.48
C ILE A 73 0.87 14.99 17.82
N ARG A 74 1.60 15.78 18.60
CA ARG A 74 1.13 16.37 19.86
C ARG A 74 1.42 17.87 19.86
N ASP A 75 0.40 18.68 20.11
CA ASP A 75 0.51 20.15 20.16
C ASP A 75 1.22 20.75 18.94
N GLY A 76 0.91 20.25 17.75
CA GLY A 76 1.53 20.70 16.49
C GLY A 76 3.00 20.32 16.32
N LYS A 77 3.49 19.30 17.05
CA LYS A 77 4.87 18.79 16.94
C LYS A 77 4.90 17.28 16.76
N LEU A 78 5.92 16.80 16.06
CA LEU A 78 6.22 15.38 15.92
C LEU A 78 7.05 14.90 17.12
N ILE A 79 6.52 13.96 17.88
CA ILE A 79 7.18 13.37 19.04
C ILE A 79 7.50 11.89 18.71
N PRO A 80 8.77 11.45 18.76
CA PRO A 80 9.12 10.05 18.50
C PRO A 80 8.32 9.09 19.37
N PHE A 81 7.69 8.11 18.73
CA PHE A 81 6.74 7.21 19.39
C PHE A 81 7.10 5.72 19.16
N PRO A 82 6.97 4.83 20.17
CA PRO A 82 6.53 5.10 21.55
C PRO A 82 7.55 5.89 22.38
N ASN A 83 8.83 5.90 21.98
CA ASN A 83 9.86 6.72 22.59
C ASN A 83 11.04 6.93 21.62
N ALA A 84 12.00 7.78 22.01
CA ALA A 84 13.18 8.06 21.21
C ALA A 84 14.18 6.88 21.14
N ASN A 85 14.24 6.01 22.16
CA ASN A 85 15.20 4.91 22.20
C ASN A 85 14.90 3.87 21.13
N ILE A 86 13.64 3.45 20.99
CA ILE A 86 13.24 2.48 19.96
C ILE A 86 13.33 3.08 18.54
N ASN A 87 13.19 4.40 18.38
CA ASN A 87 13.31 5.09 17.08
C ASN A 87 14.76 5.27 16.61
N ARG A 88 15.74 5.13 17.52
CA ARG A 88 17.15 5.14 17.18
C ARG A 88 17.52 3.81 16.52
N ALA A 89 17.61 3.82 15.21
CA ALA A 89 17.96 2.63 14.43
C ALA A 89 19.29 2.03 14.92
N ASP A 90 19.27 0.74 15.19
CA ASP A 90 20.44 -0.03 15.58
C ASP A 90 20.40 -1.37 14.85
N GLU A 91 21.18 -1.48 13.77
CA GLU A 91 21.21 -2.68 12.93
C GLU A 91 21.79 -3.91 13.65
N SER A 92 22.47 -3.72 14.80
CA SER A 92 22.92 -4.82 15.65
C SER A 92 21.81 -5.38 16.54
N ARG A 93 20.72 -4.62 16.72
CA ARG A 93 19.51 -5.01 17.45
C ARG A 93 18.26 -4.74 16.60
N PRO A 94 18.15 -5.37 15.42
CA PRO A 94 17.13 -5.03 14.45
C PRO A 94 15.72 -5.48 14.89
N SER A 95 15.61 -6.43 15.83
CA SER A 95 14.35 -6.83 16.45
C SER A 95 13.84 -5.81 17.48
N ASP A 96 14.76 -5.07 18.11
CA ASP A 96 14.47 -4.24 19.29
C ASP A 96 14.32 -2.75 18.94
N THR A 97 14.81 -2.33 17.77
CA THR A 97 14.74 -0.94 17.29
C THR A 97 14.01 -0.84 15.96
N LEU A 98 13.52 0.36 15.65
CA LEU A 98 12.84 0.67 14.39
C LEU A 98 13.86 1.09 13.32
N ILE A 99 13.89 0.35 12.22
CA ILE A 99 14.88 0.49 11.14
C ILE A 99 14.32 1.29 9.95
N SER A 100 13.12 0.99 9.46
CA SER A 100 12.47 1.77 8.41
C SER A 100 10.99 1.41 8.37
N VAL A 101 10.16 2.17 9.08
CA VAL A 101 8.72 1.92 9.18
C VAL A 101 7.99 2.46 7.96
N GLN A 102 7.21 1.58 7.32
CA GLN A 102 6.46 1.88 6.10
C GLN A 102 4.96 2.07 6.36
N SER A 103 4.39 1.42 7.37
CA SER A 103 2.97 1.59 7.71
C SER A 103 2.73 1.64 9.21
N VAL A 104 1.78 2.49 9.62
CA VAL A 104 1.21 2.56 10.96
C VAL A 104 -0.31 2.48 10.89
N VAL A 105 -0.91 1.60 11.68
CA VAL A 105 -2.35 1.36 11.68
C VAL A 105 -2.86 1.15 13.10
N VAL A 106 -3.87 1.91 13.51
CA VAL A 106 -4.63 1.60 14.72
C VAL A 106 -5.67 0.51 14.41
N ASP A 107 -5.65 -0.58 15.19
CA ASP A 107 -6.62 -1.66 15.04
C ASP A 107 -7.94 -1.40 15.78
N ALA A 108 -8.91 -2.30 15.61
CA ALA A 108 -10.22 -2.18 16.27
C ALA A 108 -10.18 -2.32 17.80
N LYS A 109 -9.03 -2.70 18.40
CA LYS A 109 -8.79 -2.74 19.84
C LYS A 109 -8.02 -1.50 20.32
N ASP A 110 -7.85 -0.49 19.47
CA ASP A 110 -7.17 0.77 19.80
C ASP A 110 -5.69 0.58 20.13
N ARG A 111 -5.06 -0.43 19.51
CA ARG A 111 -3.61 -0.64 19.54
C ARG A 111 -2.99 -0.05 18.30
N LEU A 112 -1.87 0.66 18.45
CA LEU A 112 -1.08 1.08 17.29
C LEU A 112 -0.20 -0.08 16.84
N TRP A 113 -0.35 -0.46 15.58
CA TRP A 113 0.55 -1.40 14.92
C TRP A 113 1.54 -0.65 14.04
N ILE A 114 2.79 -1.08 14.09
CA ILE A 114 3.93 -0.53 13.35
C ILE A 114 4.49 -1.66 12.47
N LEU A 115 4.53 -1.44 11.17
CA LEU A 115 5.13 -2.35 10.19
C LEU A 115 6.50 -1.81 9.76
N ASP A 116 7.56 -2.49 10.18
CA ASP A 116 8.94 -2.13 9.87
C ASP A 116 9.47 -3.03 8.76
N THR A 117 9.93 -2.41 7.66
CA THR A 117 10.48 -3.12 6.50
C THR A 117 11.88 -3.61 6.75
N ALA A 118 12.59 -2.94 7.65
CA ALA A 118 14.03 -3.03 7.84
C ALA A 118 14.84 -2.96 6.53
N SER A 119 14.32 -2.25 5.53
CA SER A 119 14.90 -2.09 4.19
C SER A 119 15.23 -0.60 3.94
N PRO A 120 16.18 -0.01 4.69
CA PRO A 120 16.52 1.41 4.49
C PRO A 120 17.20 1.58 3.12
N SER A 121 16.86 2.65 2.43
CA SER A 121 17.27 2.93 1.04
C SER A 121 16.93 1.80 0.07
N PHE A 122 15.83 1.07 0.33
CA PHE A 122 15.38 -0.07 -0.47
C PHE A 122 16.40 -1.21 -0.60
N ARG A 123 17.38 -1.29 0.31
CA ARG A 123 18.35 -2.39 0.35
C ARG A 123 17.69 -3.68 0.85
N PRO A 124 18.28 -4.86 0.65
CA PRO A 124 17.73 -6.08 1.22
C PRO A 124 17.40 -5.93 2.71
N PRO A 125 16.22 -6.39 3.17
CA PRO A 125 15.83 -6.27 4.57
C PRO A 125 16.91 -6.80 5.51
N ILE A 126 17.21 -6.06 6.57
CA ILE A 126 18.13 -6.51 7.61
C ILE A 126 17.58 -7.79 8.23
N SER A 127 18.42 -8.81 8.33
CA SER A 127 18.05 -10.09 8.93
C SER A 127 17.51 -9.89 10.35
N GLY A 128 16.32 -10.44 10.63
CA GLY A 128 15.62 -10.27 11.90
C GLY A 128 14.99 -8.88 12.12
N GLY A 129 15.04 -7.99 11.13
CA GLY A 129 14.54 -6.62 11.25
C GLY A 129 13.11 -6.41 10.76
N ALA A 130 12.69 -7.10 9.70
CA ALA A 130 11.34 -6.99 9.16
C ALA A 130 10.33 -7.55 10.18
N LYS A 131 9.43 -6.71 10.67
CA LYS A 131 8.60 -7.04 11.84
C LYS A 131 7.33 -6.22 11.92
N LEU A 132 6.37 -6.79 12.65
CA LEU A 132 5.14 -6.13 13.05
C LEU A 132 5.14 -5.94 14.59
N ILE A 133 4.95 -4.71 15.05
CA ILE A 133 4.98 -4.36 16.47
C ILE A 133 3.63 -3.79 16.89
N ALA A 134 3.09 -4.25 18.02
CA ALA A 134 1.91 -3.67 18.64
C ALA A 134 2.30 -2.82 19.85
N ILE A 135 1.79 -1.60 19.90
CA ILE A 135 1.88 -0.68 21.03
C ILE A 135 0.49 -0.58 21.67
N ASP A 136 0.42 -0.81 22.98
CA ASP A 136 -0.75 -0.46 23.77
C ASP A 136 -0.79 1.07 23.93
N LEU A 137 -1.85 1.71 23.44
CA LEU A 137 -1.94 3.17 23.46
C LEU A 137 -2.27 3.76 24.83
N VAL A 138 -2.74 2.97 25.80
CA VAL A 138 -2.99 3.44 27.17
C VAL A 138 -1.67 3.59 27.91
N THR A 139 -0.78 2.61 27.76
CA THR A 139 0.52 2.55 28.46
C THR A 139 1.68 3.09 27.62
N ASN A 140 1.48 3.25 26.31
CA ASN A 140 2.50 3.55 25.30
C ASN A 140 3.68 2.54 25.32
N GLN A 141 3.41 1.29 25.68
CA GLN A 141 4.41 0.23 25.74
C GLN A 141 4.24 -0.74 24.58
N VAL A 142 5.36 -1.30 24.12
CA VAL A 142 5.36 -2.44 23.22
C VAL A 142 4.75 -3.63 23.96
N VAL A 143 3.66 -4.17 23.42
CA VAL A 143 2.98 -5.35 23.98
C VAL A 143 3.16 -6.60 23.11
N LYS A 144 3.63 -6.43 21.88
CA LYS A 144 3.94 -7.55 20.99
C LYS A 144 4.95 -7.15 19.91
N THR A 145 5.85 -8.06 19.58
CA THR A 145 6.73 -7.97 18.40
C THR A 145 6.68 -9.31 17.67
N ILE A 146 6.34 -9.29 16.40
CA ILE A 146 6.37 -10.45 15.50
C ILE A 146 7.45 -10.19 14.45
N VAL A 147 8.62 -10.79 14.63
CA VAL A 147 9.68 -10.77 13.61
C VAL A 147 9.31 -11.76 12.51
N PHE A 148 9.31 -11.31 11.26
CA PHE A 148 8.97 -12.18 10.15
C PHE A 148 10.12 -13.13 9.83
N PRO A 149 9.85 -14.43 9.63
CA PRO A 149 10.90 -15.41 9.40
C PRO A 149 11.51 -15.25 8.00
N PRO A 150 12.76 -15.69 7.78
CA PRO A 150 13.39 -15.68 6.45
C PRO A 150 12.62 -16.47 5.37
N SER A 151 11.78 -17.41 5.77
CA SER A 151 10.90 -18.14 4.85
C SER A 151 9.78 -17.26 4.25
N ALA A 152 9.44 -16.14 4.89
CA ALA A 152 8.43 -15.19 4.44
C ALA A 152 9.04 -13.92 3.81
N VAL A 153 10.22 -13.51 4.29
CA VAL A 153 10.93 -12.29 3.86
C VAL A 153 12.11 -12.67 2.95
N LEU A 154 11.92 -12.43 1.65
CA LEU A 154 12.97 -12.64 0.65
C LEU A 154 13.98 -11.47 0.67
N PRO A 155 15.19 -11.63 0.08
CA PRO A 155 16.12 -10.52 -0.08
C PRO A 155 15.56 -9.33 -0.86
N THR A 156 14.50 -9.54 -1.64
CA THR A 156 13.80 -8.52 -2.44
C THR A 156 12.50 -8.03 -1.80
N THR A 157 12.11 -8.58 -0.65
CA THR A 157 10.83 -8.24 0.00
C THR A 157 10.83 -6.80 0.49
N TYR A 158 9.72 -6.11 0.29
CA TYR A 158 9.44 -4.80 0.85
C TYR A 158 8.02 -4.81 1.41
N VAL A 159 7.86 -5.05 2.71
CA VAL A 159 6.53 -5.06 3.33
C VAL A 159 5.96 -3.65 3.37
N ASN A 160 4.76 -3.43 2.83
CA ASN A 160 4.28 -2.07 2.60
C ASN A 160 3.11 -1.67 3.50
N ASP A 161 1.93 -2.26 3.29
CA ASP A 161 0.73 -1.92 4.05
C ASP A 161 0.11 -3.17 4.70
N VAL A 162 -0.75 -2.96 5.71
CA VAL A 162 -1.32 -4.01 6.55
C VAL A 162 -2.79 -3.79 6.88
N ARG A 163 -3.58 -4.87 6.86
CA ARG A 163 -4.95 -4.88 7.40
C ARG A 163 -5.13 -6.00 8.41
N PHE A 164 -5.98 -5.75 9.40
CA PHE A 164 -6.18 -6.63 10.56
C PHE A 164 -7.60 -7.20 10.57
N ASP A 165 -7.71 -8.51 10.75
CA ASP A 165 -8.96 -9.18 11.10
C ASP A 165 -8.86 -9.75 12.51
N LEU A 166 -9.47 -9.07 13.48
CA LEU A 166 -9.46 -9.49 14.88
C LEU A 166 -10.59 -10.46 15.25
N ARG A 167 -11.42 -10.88 14.28
CA ARG A 167 -12.53 -11.81 14.50
C ARG A 167 -12.12 -13.27 14.40
N ILE A 168 -11.00 -13.54 13.72
CA ILE A 168 -10.53 -14.89 13.40
C ILE A 168 -9.27 -15.20 14.20
N GLY A 169 -9.17 -16.43 14.70
CA GLY A 169 -8.04 -16.87 15.53
C GLY A 169 -8.09 -16.28 16.94
N LYS A 170 -7.06 -16.58 17.74
CA LYS A 170 -7.01 -16.19 19.16
C LYS A 170 -6.76 -14.69 19.38
N GLU A 171 -5.89 -14.10 18.55
CA GLU A 171 -5.52 -12.67 18.66
C GLU A 171 -5.78 -11.87 17.39
N GLY A 172 -6.29 -12.52 16.34
CA GLY A 172 -6.47 -11.95 15.01
C GLY A 172 -5.44 -12.44 13.99
N VAL A 173 -5.65 -12.01 12.75
CA VAL A 173 -4.77 -12.22 11.61
C VAL A 173 -4.45 -10.87 10.98
N ALA A 174 -3.22 -10.67 10.53
CA ALA A 174 -2.84 -9.55 9.68
C ALA A 174 -2.54 -10.01 8.25
N TYR A 175 -2.92 -9.20 7.27
CA TYR A 175 -2.57 -9.36 5.87
C TYR A 175 -1.66 -8.22 5.48
N VAL A 176 -0.48 -8.54 4.96
CA VAL A 176 0.58 -7.56 4.64
C VAL A 176 0.95 -7.69 3.18
N THR A 177 1.07 -6.58 2.46
CA THR A 177 1.56 -6.58 1.08
C THR A 177 3.09 -6.62 1.02
N ASP A 178 3.63 -7.33 0.02
CA ASP A 178 5.05 -7.27 -0.35
C ASP A 178 5.18 -6.51 -1.68
N SER A 179 5.49 -5.22 -1.58
CA SER A 179 5.70 -4.24 -2.67
C SER A 179 7.10 -4.37 -3.28
N SER A 180 7.58 -5.58 -3.51
CA SER A 180 8.91 -5.81 -4.06
C SER A 180 9.15 -5.00 -5.34
N LEU A 181 10.31 -4.33 -5.43
CA LEU A 181 10.68 -3.52 -6.59
C LEU A 181 11.25 -4.36 -7.76
N HIS A 182 11.87 -5.49 -7.43
CA HIS A 182 12.67 -6.29 -8.37
C HIS A 182 12.46 -7.80 -8.25
N GLY A 183 11.74 -8.26 -7.23
CA GLY A 183 11.42 -9.66 -7.00
C GLY A 183 9.92 -9.92 -7.07
N PRO A 184 9.48 -11.14 -6.68
CA PRO A 184 8.07 -11.44 -6.63
C PRO A 184 7.39 -10.62 -5.53
N GLY A 185 6.27 -9.97 -5.85
CA GLY A 185 5.32 -9.55 -4.82
C GLY A 185 4.56 -10.71 -4.22
N ALA A 186 3.88 -10.48 -3.11
CA ALA A 186 3.10 -11.48 -2.38
C ALA A 186 2.11 -10.81 -1.42
N ILE A 187 1.26 -11.64 -0.81
CA ILE A 187 0.50 -11.30 0.40
C ILE A 187 1.05 -12.16 1.55
N LEU A 188 1.52 -11.54 2.62
CA LEU A 188 1.89 -12.25 3.84
C LEU A 188 0.68 -12.34 4.76
N VAL A 189 0.41 -13.52 5.29
CA VAL A 189 -0.67 -13.79 6.24
C VAL A 189 -0.05 -14.12 7.59
N VAL A 190 -0.27 -13.26 8.57
CA VAL A 190 0.37 -13.32 9.89
C VAL A 190 -0.67 -13.70 10.93
N ASP A 191 -0.50 -14.85 11.57
CA ASP A 191 -1.28 -15.20 12.76
C ASP A 191 -0.72 -14.41 13.96
N LEU A 192 -1.53 -13.50 14.52
CA LEU A 192 -1.06 -12.57 15.55
C LEU A 192 -0.83 -13.23 16.91
N SER A 193 -1.33 -14.45 17.12
CA SER A 193 -1.16 -15.16 18.38
C SER A 193 0.15 -15.95 18.40
N SER A 194 0.38 -16.73 17.36
CA SER A 194 1.54 -17.61 17.22
C SER A 194 2.74 -16.93 16.57
N GLY A 195 2.53 -15.86 15.81
CA GLY A 195 3.56 -15.22 14.99
C GLY A 195 3.90 -15.99 13.70
N LYS A 196 3.16 -17.06 13.37
CA LYS A 196 3.35 -17.80 12.10
C LYS A 196 3.03 -16.88 10.92
N VAL A 197 3.91 -16.87 9.92
CA VAL A 197 3.75 -16.08 8.69
C VAL A 197 3.71 -17.02 7.49
N LEU A 198 2.64 -16.94 6.70
CA LEU A 198 2.53 -17.58 5.39
C LEU A 198 2.78 -16.55 4.29
N ARG A 199 3.61 -16.90 3.30
CA ARG A 199 3.77 -16.11 2.08
C ARG A 199 2.86 -16.71 1.00
N ARG A 200 1.85 -15.97 0.57
CA ARG A 200 0.83 -16.42 -0.39
C ARG A 200 0.86 -15.58 -1.66
N LEU A 201 0.46 -16.19 -2.78
CA LEU A 201 0.44 -15.59 -4.11
C LEU A 201 1.82 -15.07 -4.55
N SER A 202 2.91 -15.69 -4.10
CA SER A 202 4.26 -15.19 -4.39
C SER A 202 4.55 -15.24 -5.90
N GLY A 203 4.70 -14.07 -6.53
CA GLY A 203 4.94 -13.94 -7.97
C GLY A 203 3.72 -14.26 -8.84
N HIS A 204 2.53 -14.36 -8.26
CA HIS A 204 1.29 -14.48 -9.02
C HIS A 204 1.07 -13.21 -9.86
N SER A 205 0.36 -13.31 -10.99
CA SER A 205 0.12 -12.16 -11.87
C SER A 205 -0.60 -11.01 -11.15
N SER A 206 -1.54 -11.33 -10.26
CA SER A 206 -2.30 -10.35 -9.48
C SER A 206 -1.49 -9.63 -8.39
N THR A 207 -0.33 -10.13 -8.02
CA THR A 207 0.57 -9.49 -7.05
C THR A 207 1.85 -8.97 -7.70
N SER A 208 1.99 -9.10 -9.02
CA SER A 208 3.18 -8.71 -9.76
C SER A 208 2.92 -7.44 -10.57
N PRO A 209 3.95 -6.62 -10.83
CA PRO A 209 3.84 -5.47 -11.72
C PRO A 209 3.34 -5.88 -13.11
N ASP A 210 2.44 -5.08 -13.68
CA ASP A 210 2.18 -5.09 -15.12
C ASP A 210 3.34 -4.42 -15.83
N LYS A 211 4.02 -5.17 -16.70
CA LYS A 211 5.21 -4.71 -17.44
C LYS A 211 4.90 -3.61 -18.46
N THR A 212 3.62 -3.43 -18.80
CA THR A 212 3.16 -2.41 -19.74
C THR A 212 2.67 -1.15 -19.04
N PHE A 213 2.55 -1.18 -17.70
CA PHE A 213 2.11 -0.02 -16.93
C PHE A 213 3.15 1.10 -16.94
N VAL A 214 2.66 2.32 -17.17
CA VAL A 214 3.44 3.54 -17.16
C VAL A 214 2.82 4.50 -16.13
N PRO A 215 3.47 4.72 -14.97
CA PRO A 215 2.96 5.67 -14.00
C PRO A 215 3.09 7.10 -14.53
N MET A 216 2.01 7.88 -14.33
CA MET A 216 1.93 9.28 -14.72
C MET A 216 1.55 10.11 -13.49
N VAL A 217 2.35 11.12 -13.16
CA VAL A 217 2.12 12.04 -12.03
C VAL A 217 2.14 13.44 -12.59
N GLU A 218 1.05 14.19 -12.40
CA GLU A 218 0.90 15.57 -12.91
C GLU A 218 1.18 15.72 -14.43
N GLY A 219 0.88 14.69 -15.22
CA GLY A 219 1.10 14.68 -16.67
C GLY A 219 2.51 14.25 -17.09
N GLU A 220 3.40 13.97 -16.15
CA GLU A 220 4.78 13.52 -16.39
C GLU A 220 4.92 12.02 -16.15
N THR A 221 5.73 11.35 -16.97
CA THR A 221 6.04 9.94 -16.76
C THR A 221 7.00 9.77 -15.60
N TRP A 222 6.62 8.96 -14.62
CA TRP A 222 7.49 8.65 -13.50
C TRP A 222 8.44 7.48 -13.85
N ILE A 223 9.72 7.81 -14.06
CA ILE A 223 10.77 6.84 -14.37
C ILE A 223 11.98 7.05 -13.45
N LEU A 224 12.66 5.95 -13.13
CA LEU A 224 13.89 6.00 -12.35
C LEU A 224 15.04 6.43 -13.24
N ARG A 225 15.73 7.51 -12.85
CA ARG A 225 16.92 8.02 -13.54
C ARG A 225 18.10 7.93 -12.60
N LYS A 226 19.17 7.28 -13.07
CA LYS A 226 20.45 7.23 -12.37
C LYS A 226 21.50 7.93 -13.24
N LEU A 227 22.38 8.72 -12.64
CA LEU A 227 23.40 9.45 -13.38
C LEU A 227 24.21 8.47 -14.25
N ASN A 228 24.37 8.79 -15.54
CA ASN A 228 25.06 7.94 -16.54
C ASN A 228 24.41 6.59 -16.85
N HIS A 229 23.14 6.37 -16.50
CA HIS A 229 22.38 5.18 -16.90
C HIS A 229 21.12 5.55 -17.71
N ALA A 230 20.68 4.63 -18.56
CA ALA A 230 19.39 4.75 -19.22
C ALA A 230 18.25 4.77 -18.18
N PRO A 231 17.20 5.58 -18.38
CA PRO A 231 16.03 5.54 -17.51
C PRO A 231 15.39 4.15 -17.51
N VAL A 232 14.91 3.72 -16.35
CA VAL A 232 14.20 2.45 -16.20
C VAL A 232 12.80 2.68 -15.62
N PRO A 233 11.79 1.89 -16.03
CA PRO A 233 10.46 1.95 -15.42
C PRO A 233 10.53 1.70 -13.91
N LEU A 234 9.70 2.41 -13.14
CA LEU A 234 9.44 2.05 -11.76
C LEU A 234 8.41 0.92 -11.74
N THR A 235 8.82 -0.23 -11.21
CA THR A 235 7.94 -1.40 -11.03
C THR A 235 7.80 -1.71 -9.56
N VAL A 236 6.57 -1.68 -9.05
CA VAL A 236 6.24 -1.97 -7.67
C VAL A 236 5.12 -2.99 -7.64
N ALA A 237 5.33 -4.05 -6.88
CA ALA A 237 4.43 -5.18 -6.78
C ALA A 237 3.19 -4.86 -5.93
N ALA A 238 2.52 -5.88 -5.37
CA ALA A 238 1.34 -5.73 -4.50
C ALA A 238 1.58 -4.65 -3.44
N ASP A 239 0.71 -3.65 -3.37
CA ASP A 239 0.84 -2.50 -2.48
C ASP A 239 -0.47 -2.18 -1.76
N GLY A 240 -1.41 -1.54 -2.47
CA GLY A 240 -2.70 -1.17 -1.94
C GLY A 240 -3.48 -2.40 -1.45
N ILE A 241 -4.04 -2.29 -0.25
CA ILE A 241 -4.74 -3.38 0.44
C ILE A 241 -5.95 -2.86 1.23
N ALA A 242 -7.07 -3.58 1.15
CA ALA A 242 -8.25 -3.32 1.94
C ALA A 242 -8.93 -4.63 2.36
N LEU A 243 -9.57 -4.61 3.51
CA LEU A 243 -10.34 -5.74 4.02
C LEU A 243 -11.82 -5.37 4.00
N SER A 244 -12.67 -6.27 3.52
CA SER A 244 -14.12 -6.08 3.60
C SER A 244 -14.57 -5.93 5.05
N ALA A 245 -15.68 -5.21 5.26
CA ALA A 245 -16.20 -4.95 6.61
C ALA A 245 -16.49 -6.24 7.41
N ASP A 246 -16.86 -7.32 6.72
CA ASP A 246 -17.09 -8.66 7.29
C ASP A 246 -15.82 -9.56 7.32
N GLY A 247 -14.71 -9.10 6.73
CA GLY A 247 -13.45 -9.83 6.69
C GLY A 247 -13.36 -10.96 5.70
N ALA A 248 -14.44 -11.25 4.99
CA ALA A 248 -14.49 -12.39 4.08
C ALA A 248 -13.57 -12.20 2.87
N THR A 249 -13.34 -10.95 2.45
CA THR A 249 -12.65 -10.62 1.21
C THR A 249 -11.50 -9.67 1.45
N LEU A 250 -10.31 -10.03 0.96
CA LEU A 250 -9.19 -9.11 0.84
C LEU A 250 -9.19 -8.52 -0.56
N TYR A 251 -9.18 -7.20 -0.66
CA TYR A 251 -8.92 -6.46 -1.88
C TYR A 251 -7.46 -6.03 -1.90
N TYR A 252 -6.81 -6.16 -3.05
CA TYR A 252 -5.41 -5.78 -3.20
C TYR A 252 -5.09 -5.45 -4.65
N CYS A 253 -4.00 -4.72 -4.87
CA CYS A 253 -3.53 -4.40 -6.21
C CYS A 253 -2.01 -4.17 -6.22
N PRO A 254 -1.31 -4.51 -7.32
CA PRO A 254 0.03 -4.01 -7.56
C PRO A 254 -0.01 -2.51 -7.80
N LEU A 255 0.96 -1.77 -7.25
CA LEU A 255 1.08 -0.33 -7.50
C LEU A 255 1.34 -0.07 -8.98
N SER A 256 2.21 -0.86 -9.60
CA SER A 256 2.46 -0.81 -11.05
C SER A 256 1.45 -1.64 -11.83
N SER A 257 0.16 -1.34 -11.71
CA SER A 257 -0.92 -1.98 -12.45
C SER A 257 -2.15 -1.08 -12.52
N ARG A 258 -3.01 -1.35 -13.51
CA ARG A 258 -4.36 -0.79 -13.58
C ARG A 258 -5.42 -1.69 -12.96
N HIS A 259 -5.10 -2.88 -12.45
CA HIS A 259 -6.12 -3.81 -12.00
C HIS A 259 -6.30 -3.84 -10.48
N LEU A 260 -7.55 -4.00 -10.06
CA LEU A 260 -7.92 -4.33 -8.68
C LEU A 260 -8.28 -5.81 -8.58
N TYR A 261 -7.76 -6.50 -7.57
CA TYR A 261 -8.02 -7.91 -7.34
C TYR A 261 -8.73 -8.13 -6.01
N SER A 262 -9.42 -9.26 -5.89
CA SER A 262 -9.94 -9.75 -4.63
C SER A 262 -9.70 -11.25 -4.44
N ILE A 263 -9.68 -11.68 -3.18
CA ILE A 263 -9.56 -13.09 -2.81
C ILE A 263 -10.26 -13.36 -1.47
N PRO A 264 -10.91 -14.52 -1.28
CA PRO A 264 -11.44 -14.92 0.02
C PRO A 264 -10.32 -15.07 1.05
N THR A 265 -10.42 -14.38 2.18
CA THR A 265 -9.39 -14.42 3.22
C THR A 265 -9.23 -15.81 3.84
N ALA A 266 -10.31 -16.61 3.87
CA ALA A 266 -10.24 -18.00 4.31
C ALA A 266 -9.27 -18.83 3.48
N ALA A 267 -9.22 -18.61 2.16
CA ALA A 267 -8.30 -19.31 1.28
C ALA A 267 -6.83 -18.89 1.54
N LEU A 268 -6.60 -17.61 1.82
CA LEU A 268 -5.27 -17.09 2.18
C LEU A 268 -4.75 -17.67 3.50
N ARG A 269 -5.63 -17.97 4.47
CA ARG A 269 -5.25 -18.53 5.77
C ARG A 269 -5.01 -20.04 5.75
N ASP A 270 -5.63 -20.75 4.81
CA ASP A 270 -5.55 -22.20 4.71
C ASP A 270 -4.23 -22.61 4.02
N ASP A 271 -3.32 -23.20 4.79
CA ASP A 271 -2.01 -23.66 4.33
C ASP A 271 -2.04 -25.02 3.62
N SER A 272 -3.20 -25.68 3.58
CA SER A 272 -3.41 -26.89 2.79
C SER A 272 -3.70 -26.60 1.31
N ILE A 273 -4.15 -25.39 0.98
CA ILE A 273 -4.44 -24.97 -0.40
C ILE A 273 -3.13 -24.67 -1.14
N SER A 274 -2.89 -25.34 -2.26
CA SER A 274 -1.71 -25.08 -3.08
C SER A 274 -1.76 -23.68 -3.71
N GLU A 275 -0.59 -23.10 -4.03
CA GLU A 275 -0.53 -21.76 -4.64
C GLU A 275 -1.26 -21.69 -6.00
N LYS A 276 -1.30 -22.79 -6.75
CA LYS A 276 -2.05 -22.87 -8.01
C LYS A 276 -3.56 -22.80 -7.76
N GLU A 277 -4.07 -23.56 -6.80
CA GLU A 277 -5.50 -23.53 -6.44
C GLU A 277 -5.90 -22.20 -5.82
N LEU A 278 -5.00 -21.58 -5.06
CA LEU A 278 -5.18 -20.25 -4.51
C LEU A 278 -5.28 -19.20 -5.61
N GLY A 279 -4.40 -19.25 -6.62
CA GLY A 279 -4.44 -18.36 -7.79
C GLY A 279 -5.78 -18.43 -8.51
N ASN A 280 -6.39 -19.61 -8.64
CA ASN A 280 -7.72 -19.79 -9.24
C ASN A 280 -8.87 -19.17 -8.43
N LYS A 281 -8.63 -18.76 -7.18
CA LYS A 281 -9.61 -18.06 -6.34
C LYS A 281 -9.48 -16.54 -6.41
N VAL A 282 -8.48 -16.02 -7.10
CA VAL A 282 -8.33 -14.59 -7.34
C VAL A 282 -9.37 -14.14 -8.35
N VAL A 283 -10.07 -13.06 -8.02
CA VAL A 283 -11.01 -12.40 -8.92
C VAL A 283 -10.42 -11.07 -9.35
N ASP A 284 -10.25 -10.88 -10.66
CA ASP A 284 -9.95 -9.58 -11.26
C ASP A 284 -11.24 -8.75 -11.30
N LEU A 285 -11.25 -7.63 -10.60
CA LEU A 285 -12.38 -6.73 -10.48
C LEU A 285 -12.34 -5.63 -11.56
N GLY A 286 -11.38 -5.69 -12.48
CA GLY A 286 -11.20 -4.74 -13.57
C GLY A 286 -10.33 -3.56 -13.20
N GLU A 287 -10.44 -2.51 -14.00
CA GLU A 287 -9.56 -1.36 -13.92
C GLU A 287 -9.84 -0.45 -12.71
N LYS A 288 -8.76 0.03 -12.10
CA LYS A 288 -8.69 1.09 -11.10
C LYS A 288 -7.86 2.25 -11.65
N GLY A 289 -8.02 3.42 -11.02
CA GLY A 289 -7.08 4.53 -11.19
C GLY A 289 -5.65 4.15 -10.80
N ALA A 290 -4.67 4.90 -11.29
CA ALA A 290 -3.32 4.81 -10.72
C ALA A 290 -3.41 5.31 -9.27
N SER A 291 -3.01 4.47 -8.33
CA SER A 291 -3.11 4.75 -6.90
C SER A 291 -2.03 3.96 -6.19
N ASP A 292 -1.45 4.61 -5.18
CA ASP A 292 -0.75 3.99 -4.06
C ASP A 292 -1.79 3.56 -3.01
#